data_AF-A0A3B0ZFG6-F1
#
_entry.id   AF-A0A3B0ZFG6-F1
#
_cell.length_a   1.000
_cell.length_b   1.000
_cell.length_c   1.000
_cell.angle_alpha   90.00
_cell.angle_beta   90.00
_cell.angle_gamma   90.00
#
_symmetry.space_group_name_H-M   'P 1'
#
loop_
_entity.id
_entity.type
_entity.pdbx_description
1 polymer ?
#
loop_
_entity_poly.entity_id
_entity_poly.type
_entity_poly.pdbx_seq_one_letter_code
_entity_poly.pdbx_strand_id
1 'polypeptide(L)'
;MRLSTLIKQFEFDYLQRYGQTCLPSHRTALSRLRDCRSEFSPRMKLECSDCEQSAYLPHSCGHRHCPHCQHHASQAWIDQQLKRRVKGNYVMITFTVPAQFRALFYTHQRDLYTLLFATVWETLQRFSQNDKQLQGTPGAIAVLHTHSRKLDYHPHLHVVMPMAAINKKQRLWRVKRGNYLFDHNALATVFRAKLLKGIKRHSLPLPTSYPKKWVVDCKAVGEGNKAIIYLGRYLYRGVIREKDIIKVENGTVTFRYKDSQTKQIEIRSVDGAKFLWLILQHVLPKGFRRSRNYGFLHPNSKLLNSIQLVTQIYIHTLKPTPRAEIRCTCCGGRMEIVETRIKNHLLIWRKVPDIKLQEATV
;
A
#
# COMPACT_ATOMS: atom_id res chain seq x y z
N MET A 1 -3.84 -16.46 -12.63
CA MET A 1 -2.60 -17.17 -12.22
C MET A 1 -2.16 -16.67 -10.85
N ARG A 2 -1.88 -17.56 -9.89
CA ARG A 2 -1.50 -17.14 -8.53
C ARG A 2 -0.02 -16.83 -8.44
N LEU A 3 0.35 -15.83 -7.64
CA LEU A 3 1.74 -15.47 -7.38
C LEU A 3 2.49 -16.60 -6.67
N SER A 4 1.81 -17.39 -5.83
CA SER A 4 2.41 -18.54 -5.16
C SER A 4 2.93 -19.59 -6.14
N THR A 5 2.19 -19.86 -7.23
CA THR A 5 2.60 -20.78 -8.31
C THR A 5 3.86 -20.27 -9.01
N LEU A 6 3.92 -18.98 -9.34
CA LEU A 6 5.11 -18.39 -9.94
C LEU A 6 6.33 -18.44 -9.04
N ILE A 7 6.14 -18.23 -7.73
CA ILE A 7 7.24 -18.33 -6.78
C ILE A 7 7.75 -19.77 -6.74
N LYS A 8 6.88 -20.77 -6.63
CA LYS A 8 7.29 -22.19 -6.68
C LYS A 8 8.10 -22.51 -7.95
N GLN A 9 7.72 -21.93 -9.09
CA GLN A 9 8.38 -22.18 -10.37
C GLN A 9 9.75 -21.48 -10.49
N PHE A 10 9.88 -20.23 -10.04
CA PHE A 10 11.04 -19.39 -10.33
C PHE A 10 11.90 -19.03 -9.10
N GLU A 11 11.59 -19.57 -7.91
CA GLU A 11 12.32 -19.28 -6.67
C GLU A 11 13.81 -19.66 -6.77
N PHE A 12 14.13 -20.80 -7.36
CA PHE A 12 15.52 -21.24 -7.52
C PHE A 12 16.33 -20.23 -8.34
N ASP A 13 15.88 -19.90 -9.55
CA ASP A 13 16.54 -18.93 -10.44
C ASP A 13 16.62 -17.53 -9.81
N TYR A 14 15.58 -17.13 -9.08
CA TYR A 14 15.57 -15.88 -8.33
C TYR A 14 16.64 -15.85 -7.25
N LEU A 15 16.78 -16.91 -6.46
CA LEU A 15 17.76 -16.97 -5.38
C LEU A 15 19.19 -17.09 -5.93
N GLN A 16 19.39 -17.82 -7.03
CA GLN A 16 20.67 -17.86 -7.76
C GLN A 16 21.08 -16.47 -8.23
N ARG A 17 20.18 -15.74 -8.89
CA ARG A 17 20.51 -14.44 -9.50
C ARG A 17 20.53 -13.27 -8.52
N TYR A 18 19.61 -13.24 -7.55
CA TYR A 18 19.39 -12.09 -6.68
C TYR A 18 19.67 -12.36 -5.21
N GLY A 19 20.00 -13.60 -4.81
CA GLY A 19 20.16 -14.00 -3.41
C GLY A 19 21.09 -13.11 -2.60
N GLN A 20 22.21 -12.66 -3.19
CA GLN A 20 23.17 -11.77 -2.52
C GLN A 20 22.64 -10.35 -2.30
N THR A 21 21.71 -9.90 -3.14
CA THR A 21 21.05 -8.58 -3.00
C THR A 21 19.76 -8.63 -2.18
N CYS A 22 19.30 -9.83 -1.81
CA CYS A 22 18.04 -10.01 -1.09
C CYS A 22 18.17 -9.60 0.38
N LEU A 23 17.38 -8.60 0.76
CA LEU A 23 17.20 -8.26 2.18
C LEU A 23 16.49 -9.41 2.92
N PRO A 24 16.69 -9.56 4.25
CA PRO A 24 15.97 -10.56 5.04
C PRO A 24 14.45 -10.46 4.91
N SER A 25 13.91 -9.25 4.71
CA SER A 25 12.50 -9.02 4.45
C SER A 25 12.03 -9.61 3.11
N HIS A 26 12.88 -9.61 2.08
CA HIS A 26 12.56 -10.20 0.77
C HIS A 26 12.44 -11.72 0.89
N ARG A 27 13.39 -12.37 1.57
CA ARG A 27 13.37 -13.83 1.82
C ARG A 27 12.15 -14.24 2.64
N THR A 28 11.82 -13.47 3.68
CA THR A 28 10.62 -13.70 4.49
C THR A 28 9.35 -13.57 3.64
N ALA A 29 9.27 -12.55 2.78
CA ALA A 29 8.14 -12.36 1.90
C ALA A 29 8.04 -13.49 0.87
N LEU A 30 9.15 -13.87 0.21
CA LEU A 30 9.21 -14.95 -0.77
C LEU A 30 8.61 -16.25 -0.21
N SER A 31 9.11 -16.73 0.94
CA SER A 31 8.60 -17.94 1.60
C SER A 31 7.12 -17.80 1.98
N ARG A 32 6.72 -16.69 2.61
CA ARG A 32 5.32 -16.50 3.02
C ARG A 32 4.35 -16.46 1.84
N LEU A 33 4.77 -15.85 0.74
CA LEU A 33 3.95 -15.75 -0.47
C LEU A 33 3.88 -17.08 -1.23
N ARG A 34 4.97 -17.85 -1.26
CA ARG A 34 5.01 -19.21 -1.83
C ARG A 34 4.02 -20.15 -1.16
N ASP A 35 4.03 -20.16 0.16
CA ASP A 35 3.26 -21.13 0.94
C ASP A 35 1.78 -20.70 1.09
N CYS A 36 1.45 -19.47 0.69
CA CYS A 36 0.13 -18.87 0.86
C CYS A 36 -1.00 -19.68 0.21
N ARG A 37 -1.99 -20.07 1.02
CA ARG A 37 -3.17 -20.84 0.57
C ARG A 37 -2.79 -22.13 -0.18
N SER A 38 -1.67 -22.74 0.20
CA SER A 38 -1.15 -23.98 -0.40
C SER A 38 -1.23 -25.14 0.57
N GLU A 39 -0.86 -26.34 0.11
CA GLU A 39 -0.69 -27.52 0.96
C GLU A 39 0.30 -27.31 2.11
N PHE A 40 1.21 -26.33 2.03
CA PHE A 40 2.19 -26.01 3.08
C PHE A 40 1.63 -25.04 4.14
N SER A 41 0.46 -24.45 3.91
CA SER A 41 -0.21 -23.64 4.92
C SER A 41 -0.94 -24.54 5.94
N PRO A 42 -0.98 -24.16 7.23
CA PRO A 42 -1.94 -24.73 8.17
C PRO A 42 -3.36 -24.63 7.60
N ARG A 43 -4.27 -25.51 7.99
CA ARG A 43 -5.66 -25.50 7.51
C ARG A 43 -6.64 -25.06 8.61
N MET A 44 -7.82 -24.61 8.20
CA MET A 44 -8.99 -24.47 9.06
C MET A 44 -10.02 -25.50 8.64
N LYS A 45 -10.67 -26.14 9.62
CA LYS A 45 -11.82 -27.01 9.38
C LYS A 45 -13.07 -26.15 9.33
N LEU A 46 -13.88 -26.43 8.33
CA LEU A 46 -15.15 -25.79 8.06
C LEU A 46 -16.27 -26.82 8.10
N GLU A 47 -17.41 -26.49 8.69
CA GLU A 47 -18.62 -27.31 8.69
C GLU A 47 -19.79 -26.47 8.17
N CYS A 48 -20.66 -27.06 7.34
CA CYS A 48 -21.82 -26.36 6.81
C CYS A 48 -22.92 -26.28 7.87
N SER A 49 -23.58 -25.13 7.99
CA SER A 49 -24.74 -24.96 8.88
C SER A 49 -25.99 -25.71 8.41
N ASP A 50 -26.06 -26.05 7.12
CA ASP A 50 -27.30 -26.49 6.45
C ASP A 50 -27.20 -27.93 5.89
N CYS A 51 -26.04 -28.59 5.98
CA CYS A 51 -25.84 -29.98 5.58
C CYS A 51 -24.60 -30.59 6.26
N GLU A 52 -24.39 -31.90 6.10
CA GLU A 52 -23.28 -32.63 6.75
C GLU A 52 -21.90 -32.41 6.09
N GLN A 53 -21.79 -31.46 5.16
CA GLN A 53 -20.53 -31.23 4.45
C GLN A 53 -19.50 -30.53 5.33
N SER A 54 -18.27 -31.02 5.25
CA SER A 54 -17.10 -30.39 5.86
C SER A 54 -15.99 -30.15 4.83
N ALA A 55 -15.17 -29.14 5.09
CA ALA A 55 -14.06 -28.79 4.22
C ALA A 55 -12.84 -28.34 5.02
N TYR A 56 -11.66 -28.47 4.42
CA TYR A 56 -10.42 -27.94 4.99
C TYR A 56 -9.86 -26.87 4.07
N LEU A 57 -9.80 -25.65 4.58
CA LEU A 57 -9.30 -24.51 3.81
C LEU A 57 -7.89 -24.13 4.26
N PRO A 58 -6.90 -24.06 3.34
CA PRO A 58 -5.57 -23.54 3.66
C PRO A 58 -5.61 -22.10 4.20
N HIS A 59 -4.79 -21.78 5.19
CA HIS A 59 -4.69 -20.44 5.76
C HIS A 59 -4.06 -19.44 4.78
N SER A 60 -4.47 -18.18 4.93
CA SER A 60 -3.79 -17.05 4.30
C SER A 60 -2.41 -16.83 4.93
N CYS A 61 -1.41 -16.41 4.16
CA CYS A 61 -0.07 -16.16 4.71
C CYS A 61 0.02 -14.92 5.63
N GLY A 62 -0.98 -14.03 5.58
CA GLY A 62 -1.04 -12.78 6.37
C GLY A 62 0.02 -11.73 5.99
N HIS A 63 0.92 -12.02 5.04
CA HIS A 63 1.99 -11.10 4.68
C HIS A 63 1.43 -9.87 3.95
N ARG A 64 1.83 -8.66 4.38
CA ARG A 64 1.29 -7.37 3.88
C ARG A 64 1.53 -7.10 2.39
N HIS A 65 2.44 -7.85 1.76
CA HIS A 65 2.71 -7.80 0.31
C HIS A 65 1.92 -8.82 -0.50
N CYS A 66 1.15 -9.69 0.15
CA CYS A 66 0.39 -10.71 -0.54
C CYS A 66 -0.77 -10.09 -1.31
N PRO A 67 -0.78 -10.17 -2.66
CA PRO A 67 -1.87 -9.62 -3.45
C PRO A 67 -3.19 -10.39 -3.24
N HIS A 68 -3.11 -11.63 -2.75
CA HIS A 68 -4.26 -12.50 -2.52
C HIS A 68 -4.96 -12.22 -1.17
N CYS A 69 -4.21 -12.02 -0.08
CA CYS A 69 -4.77 -12.04 1.27
C CYS A 69 -5.22 -10.68 1.83
N GLN A 70 -4.76 -9.56 1.27
CA GLN A 70 -4.82 -8.27 1.95
C GLN A 70 -6.09 -7.44 1.64
N HIS A 71 -7.09 -8.04 0.98
CA HIS A 71 -8.33 -7.37 0.57
C HIS A 71 -9.08 -6.74 1.75
N HIS A 72 -9.36 -7.51 2.81
CA HIS A 72 -10.07 -7.01 3.98
C HIS A 72 -9.26 -5.95 4.75
N ALA A 73 -7.95 -6.14 4.91
CA ALA A 73 -7.07 -5.14 5.55
C ALA A 73 -7.06 -3.83 4.76
N SER A 74 -7.05 -3.91 3.43
CA SER A 74 -7.19 -2.76 2.54
C SER A 74 -8.51 -2.02 2.76
N GLN A 75 -9.62 -2.74 2.84
CA GLN A 75 -10.93 -2.14 3.03
C GLN A 75 -11.06 -1.48 4.40
N ALA A 76 -10.64 -2.19 5.46
CA ALA A 76 -10.64 -1.65 6.82
C ALA A 76 -9.81 -0.35 6.93
N TRP A 77 -8.65 -0.29 6.28
CA TRP A 77 -7.85 0.94 6.24
C TRP A 77 -8.56 2.08 5.49
N ILE A 78 -9.21 1.78 4.35
CA ILE A 78 -10.00 2.76 3.58
C ILE A 78 -11.13 3.30 4.46
N ASP A 79 -11.92 2.42 5.06
CA ASP A 79 -13.05 2.79 5.92
C ASP A 79 -12.57 3.68 7.08
N GLN A 80 -11.45 3.33 7.71
CA GLN A 80 -10.84 4.14 8.77
C GLN A 80 -10.43 5.54 8.27
N GLN A 81 -9.87 5.66 7.07
CA GLN A 81 -9.48 6.96 6.54
C GLN A 81 -10.71 7.80 6.12
N LEU A 82 -11.73 7.17 5.53
CA LEU A 82 -12.97 7.83 5.12
C LEU A 82 -13.76 8.37 6.32
N LYS A 83 -13.76 7.66 7.45
CA LYS A 83 -14.32 8.14 8.73
C LYS A 83 -13.59 9.34 9.30
N ARG A 84 -12.37 9.61 8.85
CA ARG A 84 -11.51 10.68 9.39
C ARG A 84 -11.48 11.90 8.49
N ARG A 85 -12.33 11.93 7.46
CA ARG A 85 -12.46 13.08 6.56
C ARG A 85 -13.01 14.30 7.29
N VAL A 86 -12.71 15.45 6.70
CA VAL A 86 -13.19 16.77 7.09
C VAL A 86 -13.89 17.41 5.88
N LYS A 87 -14.74 18.42 6.12
CA LYS A 87 -15.50 19.09 5.06
C LYS A 87 -14.53 19.97 4.27
N GLY A 88 -14.58 19.85 2.96
CA GLY A 88 -13.80 20.70 2.05
C GLY A 88 -13.18 19.93 0.90
N ASN A 89 -12.54 20.69 0.01
CA ASN A 89 -11.79 20.15 -1.10
C ASN A 89 -10.47 19.55 -0.61
N TYR A 90 -9.99 18.54 -1.32
CA TYR A 90 -8.75 17.83 -1.09
C TYR A 90 -7.86 17.95 -2.31
N VAL A 91 -6.56 17.90 -2.06
CA VAL A 91 -5.54 17.81 -3.11
C VAL A 91 -4.72 16.54 -2.88
N MET A 92 -4.48 15.81 -3.96
CA MET A 92 -3.46 14.76 -4.02
C MET A 92 -2.14 15.41 -4.43
N ILE A 93 -1.12 15.27 -3.59
CA ILE A 93 0.21 15.80 -3.80
C ILE A 93 1.17 14.63 -3.93
N THR A 94 1.97 14.57 -5.00
CA THR A 94 2.93 13.48 -5.21
C THR A 94 4.34 14.03 -5.23
N PHE A 95 5.16 13.62 -4.28
CA PHE A 95 6.59 13.96 -4.21
C PHE A 95 7.41 12.82 -4.76
N THR A 96 8.15 13.07 -5.84
CA THR A 96 8.92 12.03 -6.54
C THR A 96 10.40 12.19 -6.29
N VAL A 97 11.06 11.09 -5.90
CA VAL A 97 12.51 11.04 -5.76
C VAL A 97 13.14 10.86 -7.16
N PRO A 98 14.13 11.70 -7.56
CA PRO A 98 14.77 11.56 -8.86
C PRO A 98 15.48 10.22 -9.04
N ALA A 99 15.62 9.78 -10.29
CA ALA A 99 16.17 8.46 -10.62
C ALA A 99 17.57 8.21 -10.04
N GLN A 100 18.40 9.25 -9.99
CA GLN A 100 19.77 9.23 -9.50
C GLN A 100 19.87 8.89 -8.00
N PHE A 101 18.82 9.16 -7.22
CA PHE A 101 18.77 8.83 -5.79
C PHE A 101 18.25 7.42 -5.50
N ARG A 102 17.74 6.70 -6.52
CA ARG A 102 17.08 5.40 -6.31
C ARG A 102 18.01 4.36 -5.69
N ALA A 103 19.25 4.24 -6.17
CA ALA A 103 20.22 3.31 -5.61
C ALA A 103 20.50 3.60 -4.13
N LEU A 104 20.64 4.89 -3.78
CA LEU A 104 20.83 5.34 -2.41
C LEU A 104 19.60 5.03 -1.53
N PHE A 105 18.40 5.31 -2.02
CA PHE A 105 17.15 4.97 -1.32
C PHE A 105 16.98 3.46 -1.14
N TYR A 106 17.41 2.66 -2.11
CA TYR A 106 17.29 1.22 -2.06
C TYR A 106 18.23 0.59 -1.01
N THR A 107 19.43 1.14 -0.84
CA THR A 107 20.43 0.66 0.13
C THR A 107 20.14 1.17 1.55
N HIS A 108 19.57 2.37 1.70
CA HIS A 108 19.27 3.00 2.99
C HIS A 108 17.75 3.17 3.24
N GLN A 109 16.97 2.13 2.93
CA GLN A 109 15.50 2.18 2.89
C GLN A 109 14.87 2.78 4.15
N ARG A 110 15.24 2.30 5.34
CA ARG A 110 14.60 2.71 6.59
C ARG A 110 14.80 4.20 6.85
N ASP A 111 16.03 4.68 6.70
CA ASP A 111 16.41 6.06 7.00
C ASP A 111 15.87 7.01 5.95
N LEU A 112 16.07 6.70 4.66
CA LEU A 112 15.67 7.59 3.58
C LEU A 112 14.18 7.62 3.31
N TYR A 113 13.44 6.53 3.53
CA TYR A 113 11.98 6.61 3.52
C TYR A 113 11.47 7.40 4.73
N THR A 114 12.08 7.26 5.91
CA THR A 114 11.70 8.05 7.10
C THR A 114 11.96 9.53 6.87
N LEU A 115 13.12 9.86 6.29
CA LEU A 115 13.48 11.21 5.91
C LEU A 115 12.51 11.76 4.86
N LEU A 116 12.16 10.98 3.82
CA LEU A 116 11.17 11.38 2.81
C LEU A 116 9.84 11.79 3.44
N PHE A 117 9.31 10.97 4.35
CA PHE A 117 8.09 11.30 5.10
C PHE A 117 8.23 12.59 5.91
N ALA A 118 9.33 12.75 6.65
CA ALA A 118 9.58 13.91 7.49
C ALA A 118 9.68 15.19 6.65
N THR A 119 10.49 15.15 5.59
CA THR A 119 10.72 16.28 4.70
C THR A 119 9.45 16.73 3.99
N VAL A 120 8.64 15.79 3.48
CA VAL A 120 7.36 16.13 2.84
C VAL A 120 6.41 16.78 3.85
N TRP A 121 6.25 16.18 5.03
CA TRP A 121 5.37 16.72 6.06
C TRP A 121 5.80 18.12 6.51
N GLU A 122 7.08 18.32 6.78
CA GLU A 122 7.63 19.62 7.19
C GLU A 122 7.46 20.68 6.09
N THR A 123 7.56 20.29 4.82
CA THR A 123 7.30 21.18 3.68
C THR A 123 5.83 21.61 3.66
N LEU A 124 4.90 20.66 3.68
CA LEU A 124 3.46 20.96 3.64
C LEU A 124 2.99 21.76 4.85
N GLN A 125 3.51 21.44 6.04
CA GLN A 125 3.20 22.18 7.25
C GLN A 125 3.65 23.64 7.15
N ARG A 126 4.87 23.90 6.68
CA ARG A 126 5.38 25.27 6.52
C ARG A 126 4.59 26.07 5.49
N PHE A 127 4.23 25.46 4.36
CA PHE A 127 3.40 26.09 3.33
C PHE A 127 2.01 26.43 3.87
N SER A 128 1.38 25.51 4.59
CA SER A 128 0.07 25.76 5.23
C SER A 128 0.12 26.87 6.29
N GLN A 129 1.23 26.98 7.03
CA GLN A 129 1.40 28.05 8.02
C GLN A 129 1.56 29.43 7.38
N ASN A 130 2.25 29.50 6.23
CA ASN A 130 2.55 30.75 5.54
C ASN A 130 1.47 31.16 4.52
N ASP A 131 0.53 30.27 4.19
CA ASP A 131 -0.56 30.56 3.28
C ASP A 131 -1.54 31.57 3.89
N LYS A 132 -1.94 32.57 3.09
CA LYS A 132 -2.80 33.69 3.52
C LYS A 132 -4.18 33.25 4.00
N GLN A 133 -4.72 32.12 3.52
CA GLN A 133 -6.04 31.61 3.92
C GLN A 133 -5.94 30.55 5.02
N LEU A 134 -4.97 29.63 4.93
CA LEU A 134 -4.86 28.49 5.86
C LEU A 134 -4.27 28.88 7.22
N GLN A 135 -3.15 29.61 7.26
CA GLN A 135 -2.51 30.16 8.47
C GLN A 135 -2.50 29.20 9.68
N GLY A 136 -2.21 27.91 9.46
CA GLY A 136 -2.45 26.90 10.48
C GLY A 136 -1.82 25.54 10.22
N THR A 137 -2.03 24.62 11.16
CA THR A 137 -1.57 23.23 11.04
C THR A 137 -2.53 22.44 10.16
N PRO A 138 -2.08 21.89 9.01
CA PRO A 138 -2.94 21.10 8.15
C PRO A 138 -3.14 19.70 8.73
N GLY A 139 -3.96 18.91 8.05
CA GLY A 139 -4.05 17.46 8.24
C GLY A 139 -3.64 16.78 6.94
N ALA A 140 -3.06 15.58 7.01
CA ALA A 140 -2.70 14.85 5.79
C ALA A 140 -2.68 13.33 6.00
N ILE A 141 -2.95 12.60 4.93
CA ILE A 141 -2.76 11.14 4.83
C ILE A 141 -1.64 10.92 3.81
N ALA A 142 -0.52 10.35 4.22
CA ALA A 142 0.63 10.09 3.36
C ALA A 142 0.86 8.58 3.17
N VAL A 143 1.13 8.17 1.94
CA VAL A 143 1.37 6.77 1.56
C VAL A 143 2.61 6.67 0.69
N LEU A 144 3.58 5.86 1.14
CA LEU A 144 4.79 5.55 0.40
C LEU A 144 4.51 4.50 -0.68
N HIS A 145 4.83 4.84 -1.91
CA HIS A 145 4.94 3.89 -3.02
C HIS A 145 6.40 3.76 -3.43
N THR A 146 6.79 2.55 -3.83
CA THR A 146 8.17 2.25 -4.25
C THR A 146 8.27 1.79 -5.69
N HIS A 147 7.15 1.75 -6.43
CA HIS A 147 7.11 1.17 -7.77
C HIS A 147 6.39 2.07 -8.76
N SER A 148 6.82 2.00 -10.02
CA SER A 148 6.06 2.50 -11.16
C SER A 148 4.91 1.53 -11.47
N ARG A 149 4.03 1.91 -12.42
CA ARG A 149 3.02 0.96 -12.95
C ARG A 149 3.66 -0.19 -13.73
N LYS A 150 4.87 0.00 -14.25
CA LYS A 150 5.68 -1.03 -14.91
C LYS A 150 6.44 -1.90 -13.89
N LEU A 151 6.27 -1.68 -12.58
CA LEU A 151 6.93 -2.35 -11.45
C LEU A 151 8.40 -1.96 -11.19
N ASP A 152 8.94 -1.00 -11.93
CA ASP A 152 10.31 -0.52 -11.69
C ASP A 152 10.39 0.25 -10.36
N TYR A 153 11.53 0.16 -9.68
CA TYR A 153 11.75 0.92 -8.46
C TYR A 153 11.66 2.43 -8.68
N HIS A 154 10.72 3.04 -7.99
CA HIS A 154 10.32 4.43 -8.13
C HIS A 154 9.75 4.93 -6.78
N PRO A 155 10.60 5.25 -5.79
CA PRO A 155 10.13 5.77 -4.52
C PRO A 155 9.49 7.15 -4.67
N HIS A 156 8.24 7.26 -4.24
CA HIS A 156 7.47 8.50 -4.22
C HIS A 156 6.46 8.48 -3.07
N LEU A 157 6.10 9.66 -2.60
CA LEU A 157 5.13 9.82 -1.53
C LEU A 157 3.88 10.52 -2.06
N HIS A 158 2.75 9.83 -2.00
CA HIS A 158 1.45 10.44 -2.21
C HIS A 158 0.91 10.99 -0.90
N VAL A 159 0.34 12.19 -0.96
CA VAL A 159 -0.29 12.85 0.18
C VAL A 159 -1.67 13.32 -0.22
N VAL A 160 -2.70 12.86 0.49
CA VAL A 160 -4.06 13.41 0.40
C VAL A 160 -4.22 14.41 1.54
N MET A 161 -4.37 15.67 1.17
CA MET A 161 -4.44 16.78 2.11
C MET A 161 -5.74 17.56 1.89
N PRO A 162 -6.64 17.67 2.90
CA PRO A 162 -7.71 18.65 2.85
C PRO A 162 -7.13 20.05 2.72
N MET A 163 -7.81 20.90 1.96
CA MET A 163 -7.52 22.33 1.84
C MET A 163 -8.01 23.08 3.09
N ALA A 164 -7.60 22.59 4.26
CA ALA A 164 -8.01 23.12 5.55
C ALA A 164 -6.90 22.96 6.59
N ALA A 165 -6.92 23.84 7.58
CA ALA A 165 -5.95 23.92 8.65
C ALA A 165 -6.59 24.37 9.95
N ILE A 166 -5.99 23.96 11.08
CA ILE A 166 -6.35 24.46 12.40
C ILE A 166 -5.31 25.51 12.84
N ASN A 167 -5.76 26.74 13.05
CA ASN A 167 -4.98 27.73 13.78
C ASN A 167 -5.24 27.51 15.28
N LYS A 168 -4.30 26.83 15.97
CA LYS A 168 -4.46 26.50 17.39
C LYS A 168 -4.47 27.72 18.30
N LYS A 169 -3.72 28.78 17.95
CA LYS A 169 -3.63 30.00 18.76
C LYS A 169 -4.97 30.73 18.81
N GLN A 170 -5.61 30.87 17.65
CA GLN A 170 -6.91 31.54 17.52
C GLN A 170 -8.09 30.58 17.67
N ARG A 171 -7.83 29.27 17.81
CA ARG A 171 -8.85 28.20 17.81
C ARG A 171 -9.76 28.23 16.59
N LEU A 172 -9.22 28.62 15.43
CA LEU A 172 -9.98 28.77 14.18
C LEU A 172 -9.75 27.61 13.21
N TRP A 173 -10.85 27.05 12.72
CA TRP A 173 -10.87 26.19 11.55
C TRP A 173 -10.83 27.04 10.28
N ARG A 174 -9.77 26.88 9.48
CA ARG A 174 -9.54 27.68 8.28
C ARG A 174 -9.60 26.77 7.05
N VAL A 175 -10.31 27.21 6.02
CA VAL A 175 -10.48 26.48 4.77
C VAL A 175 -10.04 27.38 3.62
N LYS A 176 -9.27 26.82 2.69
CA LYS A 176 -8.87 27.50 1.46
C LYS A 176 -9.87 27.16 0.36
N ARG A 177 -10.41 28.19 -0.31
CA ARG A 177 -11.40 28.04 -1.38
C ARG A 177 -10.72 27.72 -2.73
N GLY A 178 -11.47 27.11 -3.65
CA GLY A 178 -11.03 26.76 -5.00
C GLY A 178 -10.38 25.38 -5.12
N ASN A 179 -9.62 25.19 -6.22
CA ASN A 179 -8.98 23.93 -6.59
C ASN A 179 -7.44 23.98 -6.50
N TYR A 180 -6.89 25.13 -6.11
CA TYR A 180 -5.45 25.37 -6.04
C TYR A 180 -4.99 25.44 -4.59
N LEU A 181 -4.10 24.52 -4.20
CA LEU A 181 -3.55 24.48 -2.84
C LEU A 181 -2.22 25.24 -2.74
N PHE A 182 -1.16 24.78 -3.39
CA PHE A 182 0.18 25.38 -3.35
C PHE A 182 0.86 25.34 -4.72
N ASP A 183 1.83 26.21 -4.94
CA ASP A 183 2.66 26.21 -6.14
C ASP A 183 3.56 24.97 -6.13
N HIS A 184 3.47 24.17 -7.19
CA HIS A 184 4.17 22.90 -7.28
C HIS A 184 5.69 23.06 -7.49
N ASN A 185 6.13 24.14 -8.16
CA ASN A 185 7.54 24.44 -8.35
C ASN A 185 8.19 24.91 -7.04
N ALA A 186 7.48 25.71 -6.25
CA ALA A 186 7.90 26.14 -4.92
C ALA A 186 7.99 24.94 -3.97
N LEU A 187 6.97 24.05 -3.98
CA LEU A 187 7.02 22.80 -3.23
C LEU A 187 8.23 21.95 -3.63
N ALA A 188 8.48 21.76 -4.93
CA ALA A 188 9.60 20.98 -5.42
C ALA A 188 10.96 21.57 -5.03
N THR A 189 11.09 22.90 -5.07
CA THR A 189 12.30 23.62 -4.68
C THR A 189 12.62 23.42 -3.20
N VAL A 190 11.63 23.60 -2.32
CA VAL A 190 11.80 23.42 -0.87
C VAL A 190 12.01 21.95 -0.51
N PHE A 191 11.24 21.05 -1.13
CA PHE A 191 11.39 19.61 -0.97
C PHE A 191 12.81 19.15 -1.30
N ARG A 192 13.34 19.56 -2.46
CA ARG A 192 14.71 19.29 -2.87
C ARG A 192 15.72 19.77 -1.83
N ALA A 193 15.63 21.05 -1.44
CA ALA A 193 16.59 21.63 -0.49
C ALA A 193 16.60 20.87 0.84
N LYS A 194 15.42 20.57 1.39
CA LYS A 194 15.28 19.85 2.66
C LYS A 194 15.74 18.40 2.56
N LEU A 195 15.44 17.69 1.46
CA LEU A 195 15.85 16.30 1.29
C LEU A 195 17.36 16.19 1.17
N LEU A 196 18.01 17.05 0.37
CA LEU A 196 19.47 17.09 0.24
C LEU A 196 20.14 17.40 1.57
N LYS A 197 19.64 18.40 2.32
CA LYS A 197 20.12 18.71 3.68
C LYS A 197 19.93 17.53 4.63
N GLY A 198 18.81 16.82 4.52
CA GLY A 198 18.52 15.61 5.27
C GLY A 198 19.52 14.50 5.00
N ILE A 199 19.77 14.16 3.73
CA ILE A 199 20.71 13.12 3.32
C ILE A 199 22.12 13.42 3.84
N LYS A 200 22.58 14.68 3.71
CA LYS A 200 23.89 15.10 4.26
C LYS A 200 23.97 14.92 5.78
N ARG A 201 22.90 15.21 6.53
CA ARG A 201 22.86 14.99 8.00
C ARG A 201 22.91 13.53 8.40
N HIS A 202 22.51 12.62 7.51
CA HIS A 202 22.68 11.18 7.69
C HIS A 202 24.08 10.69 7.28
N SER A 203 25.01 11.61 6.94
CA SER A 203 26.36 11.28 6.46
C SER A 203 26.37 10.36 5.24
N LEU A 204 25.32 10.44 4.41
CA LEU A 204 25.19 9.64 3.19
C LEU A 204 25.69 10.43 1.97
N PRO A 205 26.45 9.79 1.06
CA PRO A 205 26.93 10.46 -0.14
C PRO A 205 25.78 10.80 -1.08
N LEU A 206 25.79 12.02 -1.60
CA LEU A 206 24.89 12.41 -2.68
C LEU A 206 25.37 11.78 -4.00
N PRO A 207 24.46 11.49 -4.95
CA PRO A 207 24.86 11.05 -6.29
C PRO A 207 25.79 12.08 -6.96
N THR A 208 26.73 11.61 -7.78
CA THR A 208 27.69 12.47 -8.51
C THR A 208 27.00 13.55 -9.33
N SER A 209 25.86 13.23 -9.94
CA SER A 209 25.02 14.18 -10.65
C SER A 209 23.53 13.92 -10.34
N TYR A 210 22.76 15.00 -10.27
CA TYR A 210 21.31 14.94 -10.08
C TYR A 210 20.64 16.23 -10.59
N PRO A 211 19.36 16.16 -11.02
CA PRO A 211 18.71 17.30 -11.63
C PRO A 211 18.52 18.48 -10.67
N LYS A 212 18.62 19.70 -11.21
CA LYS A 212 18.29 20.94 -10.49
C LYS A 212 16.78 21.08 -10.27
N LYS A 213 15.97 20.71 -11.28
CA LYS A 213 14.50 20.73 -11.22
C LYS A 213 13.97 19.39 -10.72
N TRP A 214 13.17 19.41 -9.66
CA TRP A 214 12.49 18.23 -9.11
C TRP A 214 11.00 18.31 -9.39
N VAL A 215 10.29 17.20 -9.27
CA VAL A 215 8.87 17.11 -9.61
C VAL A 215 8.04 16.91 -8.35
N VAL A 216 7.09 17.82 -8.15
CA VAL A 216 5.94 17.64 -7.26
C VAL A 216 4.70 17.84 -8.12
N ASP A 217 3.76 16.90 -8.05
CA ASP A 217 2.47 17.02 -8.74
C ASP A 217 1.39 17.38 -7.73
N CYS A 218 0.53 18.34 -8.06
CA CYS A 218 -0.59 18.78 -7.23
C CYS A 218 -1.89 18.68 -8.04
N LYS A 219 -2.79 17.78 -7.63
CA LYS A 219 -4.07 17.57 -8.31
C LYS A 219 -5.25 17.71 -7.36
N ALA A 220 -6.20 18.60 -7.68
CA ALA A 220 -7.48 18.66 -6.99
C ALA A 220 -8.26 17.35 -7.14
N VAL A 221 -8.80 16.85 -6.03
CA VAL A 221 -9.49 15.54 -5.97
C VAL A 221 -10.86 15.61 -5.28
N GLY A 222 -11.51 16.79 -5.34
CA GLY A 222 -12.83 17.02 -4.76
C GLY A 222 -12.83 16.70 -3.26
N GLU A 223 -13.80 15.96 -2.75
CA GLU A 223 -13.87 15.55 -1.34
C GLU A 223 -12.86 14.48 -0.90
N GLY A 224 -11.92 14.08 -1.77
CA GLY A 224 -10.85 13.14 -1.43
C GLY A 224 -11.25 11.66 -1.40
N ASN A 225 -12.53 11.29 -1.51
CA ASN A 225 -13.01 9.90 -1.45
C ASN A 225 -12.30 8.97 -2.43
N LYS A 226 -12.37 9.33 -3.72
CA LYS A 226 -11.75 8.54 -4.79
C LYS A 226 -10.23 8.44 -4.60
N ALA A 227 -9.60 9.50 -4.08
CA ALA A 227 -8.17 9.53 -3.80
C ALA A 227 -7.77 8.61 -2.64
N ILE A 228 -8.53 8.62 -1.53
CA ILE A 228 -8.31 7.72 -0.38
C ILE A 228 -8.53 6.26 -0.79
N ILE A 229 -9.61 5.96 -1.50
CA ILE A 229 -9.89 4.62 -2.03
C ILE A 229 -8.77 4.17 -2.97
N TYR A 230 -8.31 5.06 -3.85
CA TYR A 230 -7.18 4.80 -4.73
C TYR A 230 -5.93 4.43 -3.93
N LEU A 231 -5.50 5.24 -2.96
CA LEU A 231 -4.32 4.94 -2.14
C LEU A 231 -4.46 3.64 -1.35
N GLY A 232 -5.64 3.36 -0.78
CA GLY A 232 -5.87 2.13 -0.02
C GLY A 232 -5.68 0.88 -0.86
N ARG A 233 -6.14 0.91 -2.12
CA ARG A 233 -5.95 -0.20 -3.06
C ARG A 233 -4.47 -0.48 -3.35
N TYR A 234 -3.62 0.55 -3.41
CA TYR A 234 -2.18 0.40 -3.67
C TYR A 234 -1.38 0.09 -2.39
N LEU A 235 -1.93 0.38 -1.22
CA LEU A 235 -1.28 0.13 0.06
C LEU A 235 -1.14 -1.38 0.35
N TYR A 236 -2.13 -2.19 -0.06
CA TYR A 236 -2.29 -3.57 0.41
C TYR A 236 -2.39 -4.63 -0.70
N ARG A 237 -2.78 -4.30 -1.94
CA ARG A 237 -2.97 -5.31 -3.02
C ARG A 237 -1.68 -5.81 -3.67
N GLY A 238 -0.56 -5.79 -2.93
CA GLY A 238 0.77 -6.00 -3.52
C GLY A 238 1.11 -4.91 -4.53
N VAL A 239 2.12 -5.18 -5.37
CA VAL A 239 2.52 -4.25 -6.47
C VAL A 239 1.89 -4.62 -7.81
N ILE A 240 1.31 -5.82 -7.92
CA ILE A 240 0.61 -6.34 -9.09
C ILE A 240 -0.64 -7.10 -8.63
N ARG A 241 -1.72 -7.07 -9.43
CA ARG A 241 -2.88 -7.94 -9.22
C ARG A 241 -2.63 -9.26 -9.93
N GLU A 242 -2.99 -10.38 -9.31
CA GLU A 242 -2.80 -11.72 -9.91
C GLU A 242 -3.50 -11.87 -11.28
N LYS A 243 -4.63 -11.18 -11.49
CA LYS A 243 -5.34 -11.14 -12.79
C LYS A 243 -4.66 -10.32 -13.89
N ASP A 244 -3.60 -9.58 -13.55
CA ASP A 244 -2.80 -8.84 -14.53
C ASP A 244 -1.57 -9.63 -14.98
N ILE A 245 -1.32 -10.79 -14.37
CA ILE A 245 -0.36 -11.79 -14.85
C ILE A 245 -1.11 -12.62 -15.90
N ILE A 246 -0.75 -12.45 -17.16
CA ILE A 246 -1.54 -12.93 -18.29
C ILE A 246 -1.02 -14.20 -18.93
N LYS A 247 0.31 -14.42 -18.94
CA LYS A 247 0.92 -15.59 -19.57
C LYS A 247 2.23 -15.98 -18.89
N VAL A 248 2.52 -17.28 -18.86
CA VAL A 248 3.85 -17.83 -18.58
C VAL A 248 4.18 -18.88 -19.62
N GLU A 249 5.31 -18.71 -20.31
CA GLU A 249 5.76 -19.60 -21.38
C GLU A 249 7.28 -19.48 -21.51
N ASN A 250 7.97 -20.61 -21.73
CA ASN A 250 9.43 -20.64 -21.94
C ASN A 250 10.22 -19.83 -20.89
N GLY A 251 9.86 -19.96 -19.61
CA GLY A 251 10.49 -19.25 -18.50
C GLY A 251 10.18 -17.74 -18.41
N THR A 252 9.39 -17.20 -19.33
CA THR A 252 9.01 -15.78 -19.38
C THR A 252 7.64 -15.56 -18.74
N VAL A 253 7.53 -14.54 -17.90
CA VAL A 253 6.28 -14.06 -17.30
C VAL A 253 5.85 -12.78 -18.00
N THR A 254 4.61 -12.79 -18.50
CA THR A 254 3.99 -11.66 -19.18
C THR A 254 2.89 -11.07 -18.30
N PHE A 255 2.93 -9.76 -18.09
CA PHE A 255 1.92 -9.03 -17.34
C PHE A 255 1.51 -7.73 -18.02
N ARG A 256 0.28 -7.30 -17.76
CA ARG A 256 -0.24 -6.03 -18.26
C ARG A 256 -0.18 -4.94 -17.20
N TYR A 257 -0.01 -3.70 -17.64
CA TYR A 257 -0.09 -2.51 -16.78
C TYR A 257 -0.71 -1.35 -17.55
N LYS A 258 -1.20 -0.34 -16.83
CA LYS A 258 -1.67 0.91 -17.44
C LYS A 258 -0.51 1.90 -17.51
N ASP A 259 -0.13 2.37 -18.69
CA ASP A 259 0.95 3.34 -18.81
C ASP A 259 0.58 4.68 -18.13
N SER A 260 1.58 5.33 -17.54
CA SER A 260 1.35 6.59 -16.82
C SER A 260 1.16 7.79 -17.70
N GLN A 261 1.73 7.80 -18.90
CA GLN A 261 1.68 8.91 -19.85
C GLN A 261 0.51 8.70 -20.82
N THR A 262 0.52 7.60 -21.57
CA THR A 262 -0.49 7.31 -22.62
C THR A 262 -1.84 6.90 -22.05
N LYS A 263 -1.87 6.45 -20.79
CA LYS A 263 -3.04 5.85 -20.12
C LYS A 263 -3.54 4.57 -20.80
N GLN A 264 -2.80 4.00 -21.75
CA GLN A 264 -3.17 2.77 -22.42
C GLN A 264 -2.76 1.54 -21.61
N ILE A 265 -3.39 0.41 -21.89
CA ILE A 265 -2.95 -0.88 -21.36
C ILE A 265 -1.78 -1.35 -22.23
N GLU A 266 -0.63 -1.55 -21.60
CA GLU A 266 0.58 -2.09 -22.22
C GLU A 266 0.94 -3.43 -21.58
N ILE A 267 1.76 -4.21 -22.28
CA ILE A 267 2.23 -5.52 -21.85
C ILE A 267 3.74 -5.45 -21.64
N ARG A 268 4.23 -6.12 -20.59
CA ARG A 268 5.65 -6.34 -20.34
C ARG A 268 5.91 -7.81 -20.09
N SER A 269 6.90 -8.33 -20.80
CA SER A 269 7.39 -9.70 -20.68
C SER A 269 8.80 -9.68 -20.12
N VAL A 270 9.07 -10.49 -19.11
CA VAL A 270 10.40 -10.62 -18.49
C VAL A 270 10.62 -12.07 -18.06
N ASP A 271 11.87 -12.49 -17.96
CA ASP A 271 12.25 -13.74 -17.30
C ASP A 271 11.63 -13.88 -15.89
N GLY A 272 11.29 -15.11 -15.50
CA GLY A 272 10.60 -15.40 -14.24
C GLY A 272 11.36 -14.95 -12.98
N ALA A 273 12.67 -15.13 -12.93
CA ALA A 273 13.48 -14.62 -11.81
C ALA A 273 13.45 -13.08 -11.77
N LYS A 274 13.53 -12.41 -12.94
CA LYS A 274 13.39 -10.96 -13.03
C LYS A 274 11.99 -10.49 -12.61
N PHE A 275 10.94 -11.23 -12.94
CA PHE A 275 9.58 -10.96 -12.49
C PHE A 275 9.49 -10.99 -10.96
N LEU A 276 10.01 -12.04 -10.31
CA LEU A 276 10.04 -12.11 -8.85
C LEU A 276 10.81 -10.95 -8.22
N TRP A 277 11.93 -10.53 -8.83
CA TRP A 277 12.65 -9.32 -8.42
C TRP A 277 11.80 -8.05 -8.54
N LEU A 278 11.05 -7.86 -9.64
CA LEU A 278 10.13 -6.74 -9.84
C LEU A 278 9.01 -6.68 -8.79
N ILE A 279 8.68 -7.80 -8.14
CA ILE A 279 7.71 -7.85 -7.04
C ILE A 279 8.37 -7.62 -5.68
N LEU A 280 9.44 -8.36 -5.39
CA LEU A 280 10.00 -8.47 -4.04
C LEU A 280 10.86 -7.27 -3.64
N GLN A 281 11.44 -6.54 -4.60
CA GLN A 281 12.25 -5.34 -4.32
C GLN A 281 11.45 -4.22 -3.63
N HIS A 282 10.12 -4.32 -3.63
CA HIS A 282 9.20 -3.37 -2.99
C HIS A 282 8.82 -3.76 -1.55
N VAL A 283 9.38 -4.87 -1.04
CA VAL A 283 9.16 -5.33 0.33
C VAL A 283 9.90 -4.44 1.32
N LEU A 284 9.13 -3.55 1.94
CA LEU A 284 9.63 -2.59 2.92
C LEU A 284 10.28 -3.27 4.13
N PRO A 285 11.21 -2.59 4.83
CA PRO A 285 11.84 -3.11 6.04
C PRO A 285 10.82 -3.55 7.10
N LYS A 286 11.19 -4.55 7.91
CA LYS A 286 10.35 -5.02 9.03
C LYS A 286 10.01 -3.84 9.95
N GLY A 287 8.73 -3.76 10.35
CA GLY A 287 8.19 -2.70 11.21
C GLY A 287 7.97 -1.34 10.52
N PHE A 288 8.44 -1.14 9.29
CA PHE A 288 8.27 0.14 8.61
C PHE A 288 6.80 0.38 8.23
N ARG A 289 6.21 1.49 8.68
CA ARG A 289 4.83 1.89 8.37
C ARG A 289 4.76 2.58 7.01
N ARG A 290 4.09 1.94 6.05
CA ARG A 290 3.91 2.42 4.67
C ARG A 290 2.98 3.64 4.56
N SER A 291 2.04 3.79 5.49
CA SER A 291 1.13 4.94 5.56
C SER A 291 1.26 5.66 6.90
N ARG A 292 1.08 6.98 6.87
CA ARG A 292 1.14 7.86 8.05
C ARG A 292 0.07 8.93 7.93
N ASN A 293 -0.58 9.26 9.04
CA ASN A 293 -1.49 10.38 9.11
C ASN A 293 -0.90 11.48 9.98
N TYR A 294 -1.14 12.73 9.61
CA TYR A 294 -0.47 13.89 10.18
C TYR A 294 -1.44 14.99 10.62
N GLY A 295 -0.95 15.87 11.50
CA GLY A 295 -1.66 17.05 11.95
C GLY A 295 -2.99 16.74 12.62
N PHE A 296 -4.06 17.46 12.29
CA PHE A 296 -5.37 17.17 12.86
C PHE A 296 -5.95 15.82 12.39
N LEU A 297 -5.41 15.24 11.32
CA LEU A 297 -5.69 13.86 10.89
C LEU A 297 -4.78 12.84 11.58
N HIS A 298 -3.89 13.17 12.51
CA HIS A 298 -3.13 12.13 13.24
C HIS A 298 -4.08 11.27 14.10
N PRO A 299 -3.90 9.94 14.27
CA PRO A 299 -4.83 9.08 15.01
C PRO A 299 -5.06 9.53 16.45
N ASN A 300 -4.03 10.10 17.09
CA ASN A 300 -4.10 10.63 18.46
C ASN A 300 -4.58 12.09 18.53
N SER A 301 -5.04 12.68 17.41
CA SER A 301 -5.57 14.04 17.40
C SER A 301 -6.95 14.07 18.05
N LYS A 302 -7.06 14.69 19.22
CA LYS A 302 -8.34 14.94 19.90
C LYS A 302 -9.21 15.98 19.18
N LEU A 303 -8.65 16.72 18.22
CA LEU A 303 -9.34 17.80 17.52
C LEU A 303 -10.30 17.31 16.43
N LEU A 304 -10.10 16.09 15.91
CA LEU A 304 -10.83 15.63 14.73
C LEU A 304 -12.35 15.57 14.97
N ASN A 305 -12.77 15.00 16.10
CA ASN A 305 -14.19 14.90 16.45
C ASN A 305 -14.83 16.28 16.59
N SER A 306 -14.14 17.23 17.24
CA SER A 306 -14.61 18.62 17.37
C SER A 306 -14.72 19.33 16.02
N ILE A 307 -13.74 19.13 15.13
CA ILE A 307 -13.76 19.68 13.78
C ILE A 307 -14.95 19.12 13.01
N GLN A 308 -15.16 17.80 13.04
CA GLN A 308 -16.25 17.14 12.33
C GLN A 308 -17.63 17.58 12.85
N LEU A 309 -17.77 17.77 14.17
CA LEU A 309 -18.98 18.28 14.80
C LEU A 309 -19.28 19.73 14.36
N VAL A 310 -18.30 20.63 14.49
CA VAL A 310 -18.46 22.06 14.14
C VAL A 310 -18.68 22.25 12.64
N THR A 311 -18.07 21.42 11.80
CA THR A 311 -18.25 21.46 10.34
C THR A 311 -19.45 20.67 9.85
N GLN A 312 -20.27 20.14 10.77
CA GLN A 312 -21.51 19.39 10.51
C GLN A 312 -21.32 18.27 9.48
N ILE A 313 -20.22 17.53 9.58
CA ILE A 313 -20.01 16.35 8.74
C ILE A 313 -20.80 15.22 9.35
N TYR A 314 -21.88 14.86 8.67
CA TYR A 314 -22.55 13.60 8.96
C TYR A 314 -21.68 12.46 8.42
N ILE A 315 -20.81 11.94 9.27
CA ILE A 315 -20.15 10.67 8.99
C ILE A 315 -21.20 9.62 9.28
N HIS A 316 -21.94 9.18 8.24
CA HIS A 316 -22.61 7.90 8.30
C HIS A 316 -21.59 6.93 8.90
N THR A 317 -21.92 6.34 10.04
CA THR A 317 -21.12 5.30 10.67
C THR A 317 -20.95 4.22 9.63
N LEU A 318 -19.85 4.27 8.87
CA LEU A 318 -19.55 3.27 7.86
C LEU A 318 -19.45 1.97 8.63
N LYS A 319 -20.48 1.12 8.50
CA LYS A 319 -20.47 -0.22 9.05
C LYS A 319 -19.22 -0.89 8.47
N PRO A 320 -18.38 -1.50 9.32
CA PRO A 320 -17.22 -2.23 8.81
C PRO A 320 -17.70 -3.20 7.73
N THR A 321 -17.03 -3.21 6.58
CA THR A 321 -17.37 -4.18 5.54
C THR A 321 -17.11 -5.58 6.10
N PRO A 322 -18.12 -6.46 6.20
CA PRO A 322 -17.91 -7.80 6.74
C PRO A 322 -16.98 -8.59 5.82
N ARG A 323 -16.32 -9.61 6.38
CA ARG A 323 -15.57 -10.57 5.55
C ARG A 323 -16.56 -11.36 4.69
N ALA A 324 -16.14 -11.66 3.45
CA ALA A 324 -16.90 -12.56 2.60
C ALA A 324 -17.12 -13.90 3.33
N GLU A 325 -18.36 -14.37 3.30
CA GLU A 325 -18.75 -15.66 3.86
C GLU A 325 -18.21 -16.78 2.98
N ILE A 326 -17.77 -17.86 3.62
CA ILE A 326 -17.39 -19.09 2.90
C ILE A 326 -18.70 -19.88 2.70
N ARG A 327 -18.98 -20.27 1.46
CA ARG A 327 -20.22 -20.98 1.10
C ARG A 327 -19.94 -22.44 0.76
N CYS A 328 -20.87 -23.32 1.13
CA CYS A 328 -20.82 -24.74 0.83
C CYS A 328 -21.00 -24.97 -0.69
N THR A 329 -20.16 -25.80 -1.30
CA THR A 329 -20.32 -26.16 -2.74
C THR A 329 -21.45 -27.14 -3.01
N CYS A 330 -21.99 -27.78 -1.97
CA CYS A 330 -23.12 -28.70 -2.12
C CYS A 330 -24.46 -27.94 -2.10
N CYS A 331 -24.73 -27.18 -1.04
CA CYS A 331 -26.04 -26.53 -0.83
C CYS A 331 -26.02 -24.99 -0.89
N GLY A 332 -24.85 -24.35 -0.99
CA GLY A 332 -24.72 -22.89 -0.94
C GLY A 332 -24.82 -22.26 0.46
N GLY A 333 -25.09 -23.09 1.48
CA GLY A 333 -25.18 -22.73 2.89
C GLY A 333 -23.89 -22.15 3.47
N ARG A 334 -24.00 -21.52 4.64
CA ARG A 334 -22.85 -20.88 5.31
C ARG A 334 -21.92 -21.96 5.86
N MET A 335 -20.61 -21.77 5.65
CA MET A 335 -19.57 -22.61 6.25
C MET A 335 -19.01 -21.93 7.50
N GLU A 336 -19.11 -22.59 8.64
CA GLU A 336 -18.61 -22.12 9.93
C GLU A 336 -17.19 -22.65 10.20
N ILE A 337 -16.34 -21.80 10.79
CA ILE A 337 -14.98 -22.18 11.14
C ILE A 337 -15.01 -22.85 12.50
N VAL A 338 -14.82 -24.17 12.54
CA VAL A 338 -14.87 -24.96 13.79
C VAL A 338 -13.49 -25.22 14.40
N GLU A 339 -12.43 -25.25 13.58
CA GLU A 339 -11.04 -25.44 14.06
C GLU A 339 -10.07 -24.64 13.17
N THR A 340 -9.02 -24.08 13.75
CA THR A 340 -8.01 -23.30 13.00
C THR A 340 -6.59 -23.74 13.31
N ARG A 341 -5.67 -23.43 12.38
CA ARG A 341 -4.23 -23.72 12.50
C ARG A 341 -3.90 -25.21 12.65
N ILE A 342 -4.69 -26.05 12.01
CA ILE A 342 -4.44 -27.50 11.97
C ILE A 342 -3.17 -27.72 11.16
N LYS A 343 -2.15 -28.32 11.80
CA LYS A 343 -0.87 -28.62 11.15
C LYS A 343 -1.07 -29.77 10.16
N ASN A 344 -0.38 -29.72 9.03
CA ASN A 344 -0.59 -30.69 7.95
C ASN A 344 -0.34 -32.14 8.37
N HIS A 345 0.67 -32.40 9.21
CA HIS A 345 0.92 -33.76 9.70
C HIS A 345 -0.30 -34.32 10.43
N LEU A 346 -1.05 -33.52 11.19
CA LEU A 346 -2.26 -33.97 11.90
C LEU A 346 -3.39 -34.37 10.95
N LEU A 347 -3.41 -33.86 9.72
CA LEU A 347 -4.45 -34.18 8.73
C LEU A 347 -4.18 -35.51 8.05
N ILE A 348 -2.91 -35.89 7.89
CA ILE A 348 -2.50 -37.20 7.37
C ILE A 348 -3.02 -38.31 8.29
N TRP A 349 -2.91 -38.12 9.62
CA TRP A 349 -3.45 -39.06 10.62
C TRP A 349 -4.98 -39.16 10.59
N ARG A 350 -5.68 -38.08 10.21
CA ARG A 350 -7.15 -38.00 10.19
C ARG A 350 -7.78 -38.58 8.91
N LYS A 351 -7.00 -39.17 7.98
CA LYS A 351 -7.46 -39.71 6.67
C LYS A 351 -8.39 -38.75 5.91
N VAL A 352 -8.14 -37.45 5.99
CA VAL A 352 -8.94 -36.45 5.28
C VAL A 352 -8.64 -36.58 3.78
N PRO A 353 -9.64 -36.74 2.89
CA PRO A 353 -9.41 -36.82 1.45
C PRO A 353 -8.65 -35.59 0.94
N ASP A 354 -8.01 -35.71 -0.23
CA ASP A 354 -7.52 -34.55 -0.97
C ASP A 354 -8.71 -33.67 -1.39
N ILE A 355 -9.09 -32.77 -0.48
CA ILE A 355 -10.23 -31.88 -0.67
C ILE A 355 -9.85 -30.90 -1.77
N LYS A 356 -10.61 -30.95 -2.87
CA LYS A 356 -10.56 -29.99 -3.97
C LYS A 356 -10.39 -28.60 -3.38
N LEU A 357 -9.27 -27.95 -3.71
CA LEU A 357 -9.02 -26.56 -3.39
C LEU A 357 -10.20 -25.75 -3.94
N GLN A 358 -11.21 -25.47 -3.12
CA GLN A 358 -12.15 -24.43 -3.44
C GLN A 358 -11.32 -23.17 -3.56
N GLU A 359 -11.23 -22.64 -4.77
CA GLU A 359 -10.79 -21.28 -4.97
C GLU A 359 -11.76 -20.43 -4.18
N ALA A 360 -11.34 -19.94 -3.02
CA ALA A 360 -12.03 -18.85 -2.38
C ALA A 360 -11.96 -17.69 -3.39
N THR A 361 -13.02 -17.53 -4.18
CA THR A 361 -13.30 -16.32 -4.93
C THR A 361 -13.54 -15.24 -3.88
N VAL A 362 -12.43 -14.58 -3.51
CA VAL A 362 -12.44 -13.36 -2.69
C VAL A 362 -12.53 -12.15 -3.61
#